data_AF-A0A1W9QII5-F1
#
_entry.id   AF-A0A1W9QII5-F1
#
_cell.length_a   1.000
_cell.length_b   1.000
_cell.length_c   1.000
_cell.angle_alpha   90.00
_cell.angle_beta   90.00
_cell.angle_gamma   90.00
#
_symmetry.space_group_name_H-M   'P 1'
#
loop_
_entity.id
_entity.type
_entity.pdbx_description
1 polymer ?
#
loop_
_entity_poly.entity_id
_entity_poly.type
_entity_poly.pdbx_seq_one_letter_code
_entity_poly.pdbx_strand_id
1 'polypeptide(L)'
;MTLDGVTRSDLLAPGETASPESTEDEGGYRLERRFDRSARLFSEAGMARLSGAHVLVVGVGGVGSFAAEALARSGVGALTLVDFDTVCITNSNRQLHAMRGTIGRMKVDVMAERLRLIHPTAKIRPMQEIYGRASSEAILSEKYDYVIDAIDAISAKIHLIATCIERKIPLVSVMGAAARMDPTLVRVADLMETYNDPLAAMVRKRLRQEYGLTREKGELVGVPTVFSIEPPTPPSVPSYDHGSGFRCVCPGGKEGRADCDHRQRIDGTASFVTGTFGLTAASVVVRKLIDEEFRAAERMTGSTIRSEKDAQAKERRLSRALDSSASERTAGAESVSP
;
A
#
# COMPACT_ATOMS: atom_id res chain seq x y z
N MET A 1 -4.40 -29.74 -44.33
CA MET A 1 -3.55 -28.53 -44.44
C MET A 1 -3.49 -27.89 -43.07
N THR A 2 -2.64 -28.45 -42.23
CA THR A 2 -2.27 -27.96 -40.91
C THR A 2 -0.88 -27.35 -41.06
N LEU A 3 -0.72 -26.07 -40.72
CA LEU A 3 0.59 -25.46 -40.58
C LEU A 3 1.02 -25.65 -39.13
N ASP A 4 2.12 -26.40 -38.99
CA ASP A 4 2.85 -26.82 -37.80
C ASP A 4 3.35 -25.60 -36.98
N GLY A 5 3.57 -25.62 -35.65
CA GLY A 5 3.90 -26.73 -34.77
C GLY A 5 5.43 -26.91 -34.67
N VAL A 6 6.01 -26.66 -33.47
CA VAL A 6 7.41 -26.92 -33.02
C VAL A 6 8.39 -25.73 -33.13
N THR A 7 9.44 -25.65 -32.30
CA THR A 7 9.53 -25.03 -30.95
C THR A 7 10.95 -24.45 -30.75
N ARG A 8 11.20 -23.76 -29.64
CA ARG A 8 12.47 -23.08 -29.27
C ARG A 8 13.74 -23.96 -29.23
N SER A 9 13.64 -25.27 -29.48
CA SER A 9 14.78 -26.18 -29.66
C SER A 9 15.56 -25.92 -30.96
N ASP A 10 15.00 -25.19 -31.91
CA ASP A 10 15.53 -25.09 -33.27
C ASP A 10 16.43 -23.86 -33.51
N LEU A 11 16.83 -23.14 -32.45
CA LEU A 11 17.60 -21.88 -32.53
C LEU A 11 19.02 -21.93 -31.92
N LEU A 12 19.59 -23.11 -31.67
CA LEU A 12 20.96 -23.22 -31.18
C LEU A 12 21.79 -24.14 -32.07
N ALA A 13 22.77 -23.56 -32.77
CA ALA A 13 23.80 -24.31 -33.48
C ALA A 13 24.70 -25.06 -32.47
N PRO A 14 25.07 -26.32 -32.72
CA PRO A 14 25.98 -27.05 -31.83
C PRO A 14 27.42 -26.73 -32.20
N GLY A 15 28.18 -26.18 -31.24
CA GLY A 15 29.64 -26.15 -31.31
C GLY A 15 30.27 -24.76 -31.28
N GLU A 16 30.12 -24.05 -30.18
CA GLU A 16 31.13 -23.08 -29.73
C GLU A 16 31.36 -23.32 -28.23
N THR A 17 32.57 -23.76 -27.91
CA THR A 17 33.03 -23.91 -26.53
C THR A 17 33.09 -22.53 -25.90
N ALA A 18 32.16 -22.25 -24.98
CA ALA A 18 32.23 -21.07 -24.14
C ALA A 18 33.52 -21.14 -23.29
N SER A 19 34.41 -20.17 -23.48
CA SER A 19 35.54 -19.90 -22.61
C SER A 19 35.04 -19.57 -21.20
N PRO A 20 35.73 -20.02 -20.13
CA PRO A 20 35.38 -19.63 -18.78
C PRO A 20 36.00 -18.26 -18.52
N GLU A 21 35.26 -17.18 -18.76
CA GLU A 21 35.60 -15.87 -18.23
C GLU A 21 34.78 -15.57 -16.97
N SER A 22 35.51 -15.65 -15.86
CA SER A 22 35.36 -14.94 -14.58
C SER A 22 34.52 -13.65 -14.68
N THR A 23 33.66 -13.31 -13.72
CA THR A 23 33.98 -13.13 -12.30
C THR A 23 32.76 -13.44 -11.42
N GLU A 24 33.00 -13.94 -10.21
CA GLU A 24 32.02 -13.96 -9.13
C GLU A 24 31.49 -12.54 -8.90
N ASP A 25 30.23 -12.29 -9.27
CA ASP A 25 29.57 -11.00 -9.07
C ASP A 25 28.92 -11.01 -7.69
N GLU A 26 29.54 -10.30 -6.75
CA GLU A 26 29.05 -10.14 -5.38
C GLU A 26 27.66 -9.47 -5.36
N GLY A 27 26.59 -10.26 -5.26
CA GLY A 27 25.28 -9.84 -4.74
C GLY A 27 24.57 -8.65 -5.42
N GLY A 28 25.00 -8.23 -6.60
CA GLY A 28 24.48 -7.06 -7.31
C GLY A 28 23.06 -7.24 -7.87
N TYR A 29 22.32 -6.13 -7.98
CA TYR A 29 21.04 -6.11 -8.72
C TYR A 29 21.29 -6.43 -10.20
N ARG A 30 20.61 -7.46 -10.73
CA ARG A 30 20.63 -7.80 -12.17
C ARG A 30 19.27 -7.53 -12.79
N LEU A 31 19.23 -6.67 -13.80
CA LEU A 31 18.00 -6.35 -14.53
C LEU A 31 17.44 -7.60 -15.23
N GLU A 32 16.24 -8.02 -14.84
CA GLU A 32 15.53 -9.09 -15.52
C GLU A 32 14.95 -8.61 -16.86
N ARG A 33 15.06 -9.46 -17.89
CA ARG A 33 14.56 -9.18 -19.26
C ARG A 33 13.08 -8.76 -19.30
N ARG A 34 12.24 -9.23 -18.36
CA ARG A 34 10.82 -8.87 -18.28
C ARG A 34 10.59 -7.37 -18.04
N PHE A 35 11.59 -6.66 -17.51
CA PHE A 35 11.54 -5.24 -17.19
C PHE A 35 12.36 -4.36 -18.14
N ASP A 36 12.81 -4.88 -19.30
CA ASP A 36 13.63 -4.11 -20.28
C ASP A 36 12.97 -2.78 -20.66
N ARG A 37 11.66 -2.79 -20.96
CA ARG A 37 10.91 -1.57 -21.29
C ARG A 37 10.76 -0.63 -20.10
N SER A 38 10.62 -1.16 -18.89
CA SER A 38 10.57 -0.35 -17.66
C SER A 38 11.92 0.32 -17.41
N ALA A 39 13.04 -0.36 -17.62
CA ALA A 39 14.38 0.21 -17.48
C ALA A 39 14.64 1.37 -18.46
N ARG A 40 14.12 1.30 -19.68
CA ARG A 40 14.21 2.39 -20.66
C ARG A 40 13.45 3.66 -20.23
N LEU A 41 12.44 3.52 -19.37
CA LEU A 41 11.65 4.62 -18.85
C LEU A 41 12.13 5.12 -17.48
N PHE A 42 12.47 4.19 -16.58
CA PHE A 42 12.81 4.48 -15.19
C PHE A 42 14.32 4.55 -14.93
N SER A 43 15.15 4.29 -15.94
CA SER A 43 16.59 4.02 -15.86
C SER A 43 16.94 2.73 -15.11
N GLU A 44 18.15 2.21 -15.33
CA GLU A 44 18.66 1.05 -14.58
C GLU A 44 18.76 1.33 -13.07
N ALA A 45 19.18 2.54 -12.70
CA ALA A 45 19.25 2.96 -11.30
C ALA A 45 17.85 2.99 -10.64
N GLY A 46 16.83 3.48 -11.35
CA GLY A 46 15.45 3.43 -10.88
C GLY A 46 14.94 2.00 -10.72
N MET A 47 15.28 1.11 -11.66
CA MET A 47 14.93 -0.31 -11.56
C MET A 47 15.61 -1.00 -10.37
N ALA A 48 16.88 -0.69 -10.09
CA ALA A 48 17.59 -1.20 -8.91
C ALA A 48 16.91 -0.77 -7.60
N ARG A 49 16.43 0.48 -7.54
CA ARG A 49 15.66 0.99 -6.39
C ARG A 49 14.34 0.26 -6.22
N LEU A 50 13.58 0.09 -7.31
CA LEU A 50 12.31 -0.64 -7.26
C LEU A 50 12.52 -2.09 -6.81
N SER A 51 13.55 -2.76 -7.34
CA SER A 51 13.87 -4.13 -6.96
C SER A 51 14.29 -4.27 -5.49
N GLY A 52 14.85 -3.22 -4.88
CA GLY A 52 15.17 -3.20 -3.46
C GLY A 52 14.03 -2.73 -2.55
N ALA A 53 12.93 -2.23 -3.11
CA ALA A 53 11.85 -1.60 -2.36
C ALA A 53 10.82 -2.60 -1.84
N HIS A 54 10.28 -2.31 -0.65
CA HIS A 54 9.18 -3.05 -0.03
C HIS A 54 7.95 -2.17 0.14
N VAL A 55 6.85 -2.50 -0.56
CA VAL A 55 5.59 -1.75 -0.50
C VAL A 55 4.50 -2.56 0.20
N LEU A 56 3.81 -1.91 1.13
CA LEU A 56 2.59 -2.45 1.77
C LEU A 56 1.36 -1.99 0.98
N VAL A 57 0.45 -2.92 0.66
CA VAL A 57 -0.87 -2.62 0.10
C VAL A 57 -1.93 -3.08 1.09
N VAL A 58 -2.68 -2.12 1.65
CA VAL A 58 -3.75 -2.40 2.62
C VAL A 58 -5.12 -2.26 1.94
N GLY A 59 -5.86 -3.37 1.90
CA GLY A 59 -7.07 -3.54 1.10
C GLY A 59 -6.73 -4.02 -0.31
N VAL A 60 -7.12 -5.25 -0.65
CA VAL A 60 -6.91 -5.91 -1.96
C VAL A 60 -8.25 -6.04 -2.68
N GLY A 61 -9.04 -4.96 -2.65
CA GLY A 61 -10.31 -4.82 -3.37
C GLY A 61 -10.14 -4.28 -4.79
N GLY A 62 -11.13 -3.52 -5.28
CA GLY A 62 -11.17 -3.06 -6.67
C GLY A 62 -10.14 -1.98 -7.05
N VAL A 63 -9.46 -1.40 -6.05
CA VAL A 63 -8.33 -0.49 -6.23
C VAL A 63 -7.04 -1.25 -5.96
N GLY A 64 -6.90 -1.81 -4.75
CA GLY A 64 -5.64 -2.41 -4.30
C GLY A 64 -5.19 -3.61 -5.11
N SER A 65 -6.10 -4.40 -5.70
CA SER A 65 -5.71 -5.49 -6.60
C SER A 65 -4.95 -4.96 -7.82
N PHE A 66 -5.41 -3.86 -8.42
CA PHE A 66 -4.75 -3.22 -9.57
C PHE A 66 -3.46 -2.52 -9.18
N ALA A 67 -3.42 -1.89 -8.00
CA ALA A 67 -2.21 -1.27 -7.48
C ALA A 67 -1.10 -2.32 -7.27
N ALA A 68 -1.42 -3.44 -6.62
CA ALA A 68 -0.46 -4.53 -6.38
C ALA A 68 0.05 -5.16 -7.70
N GLU A 69 -0.84 -5.39 -8.66
CA GLU A 69 -0.48 -5.84 -10.02
C GLU A 69 0.49 -4.87 -10.69
N ALA A 70 0.19 -3.57 -10.66
CA ALA A 70 1.02 -2.55 -11.29
C ALA A 70 2.40 -2.47 -10.63
N LEU A 71 2.50 -2.50 -9.29
CA LEU A 71 3.78 -2.50 -8.58
C LEU A 71 4.65 -3.71 -8.96
N ALA A 72 4.07 -4.91 -9.00
CA ALA A 72 4.80 -6.11 -9.41
C ALA A 72 5.29 -6.02 -10.87
N ARG A 73 4.46 -5.47 -11.77
CA ARG A 73 4.82 -5.23 -13.18
C ARG A 73 5.84 -4.11 -13.36
N SER A 74 5.96 -3.19 -12.41
CA SER A 74 6.98 -2.14 -12.39
C SER A 74 8.33 -2.62 -11.82
N GLY A 75 8.41 -3.84 -11.30
CA GLY A 75 9.65 -4.40 -10.75
C GLY A 75 9.88 -4.07 -9.27
N VAL A 76 8.82 -3.79 -8.51
CA VAL A 76 8.92 -3.70 -7.05
C VAL A 76 9.26 -5.07 -6.47
N GLY A 77 10.37 -5.16 -5.74
CA GLY A 77 10.94 -6.44 -5.33
C GLY A 77 10.28 -7.09 -4.11
N ALA A 78 9.55 -6.34 -3.29
CA ALA A 78 8.80 -6.91 -2.18
C ALA A 78 7.42 -6.25 -2.01
N LEU A 79 6.39 -7.07 -1.82
CA LEU A 79 5.02 -6.63 -1.59
C LEU A 79 4.41 -7.38 -0.40
N THR A 80 3.91 -6.64 0.58
CA THR A 80 3.02 -7.18 1.61
C THR A 80 1.58 -6.80 1.26
N LEU A 81 0.68 -7.78 1.22
CA LEU A 81 -0.73 -7.60 0.89
C LEU A 81 -1.57 -7.87 2.13
N VAL A 82 -2.36 -6.91 2.60
CA VAL A 82 -3.23 -7.06 3.77
C VAL A 82 -4.69 -6.95 3.35
N ASP A 83 -5.44 -8.03 3.51
CA ASP A 83 -6.90 -8.08 3.36
C ASP A 83 -7.42 -9.34 4.08
N PHE A 84 -8.60 -9.24 4.70
CA PHE A 84 -9.22 -10.34 5.43
C PHE A 84 -10.33 -11.04 4.64
N ASP A 85 -10.73 -10.48 3.50
CA ASP A 85 -11.86 -11.00 2.73
C ASP A 85 -11.49 -12.18 1.83
N THR A 86 -12.52 -12.95 1.48
CA THR A 86 -12.50 -13.90 0.37
C THR A 86 -13.00 -13.28 -0.93
N VAL A 87 -12.66 -13.89 -2.06
CA VAL A 87 -13.15 -13.51 -3.38
C VAL A 87 -14.64 -13.84 -3.48
N CYS A 88 -15.48 -12.84 -3.75
CA CYS A 88 -16.91 -13.01 -3.98
C CYS A 88 -17.26 -12.86 -5.47
N ILE A 89 -18.29 -13.56 -5.95
CA ILE A 89 -18.76 -13.45 -7.35
C ILE A 89 -19.12 -12.01 -7.73
N THR A 90 -19.64 -11.21 -6.78
CA THR A 90 -20.00 -9.80 -6.98
C THR A 90 -18.79 -8.87 -7.07
N ASN A 91 -17.57 -9.39 -6.91
CA ASN A 91 -16.33 -8.65 -7.12
C ASN A 91 -15.91 -8.63 -8.60
N SER A 92 -16.48 -9.50 -9.44
CA SER A 92 -16.09 -9.69 -10.85
C SER A 92 -16.16 -8.42 -11.70
N ASN A 93 -17.00 -7.45 -11.32
CA ASN A 93 -17.13 -6.20 -12.06
C ASN A 93 -15.96 -5.22 -11.84
N ARG A 94 -15.09 -5.46 -10.84
CA ARG A 94 -14.12 -4.45 -10.40
C ARG A 94 -12.83 -4.96 -9.72
N GLN A 95 -12.64 -6.25 -9.48
CA GLN A 95 -11.45 -6.77 -8.78
C GLN A 95 -10.69 -7.77 -9.64
N LEU A 96 -9.37 -7.61 -9.78
CA LEU A 96 -8.55 -8.42 -10.72
C LEU A 96 -8.56 -9.91 -10.42
N HIS A 97 -8.63 -10.28 -9.14
CA HIS A 97 -8.59 -11.67 -8.69
C HIS A 97 -9.94 -12.38 -8.77
N ALA A 98 -11.04 -11.67 -9.07
CA ALA A 98 -12.38 -12.23 -9.14
C ALA A 98 -12.64 -12.92 -10.49
N MET A 99 -12.24 -14.18 -10.58
CA MET A 99 -12.37 -15.01 -11.78
C MET A 99 -12.93 -16.41 -11.46
N ARG A 100 -13.42 -17.11 -12.47
CA ARG A 100 -13.86 -18.51 -12.31
C ARG A 100 -12.75 -19.34 -11.66
N GLY A 101 -13.10 -20.12 -10.63
CA GLY A 101 -12.14 -20.94 -9.88
C GLY A 101 -11.44 -20.23 -8.72
N THR A 102 -11.69 -18.93 -8.49
CA THR A 102 -11.13 -18.20 -7.35
C THR A 102 -12.14 -17.86 -6.26
N ILE A 103 -13.44 -17.96 -6.56
CA ILE A 103 -14.51 -17.62 -5.62
C ILE A 103 -14.38 -18.45 -4.33
N GLY A 104 -14.48 -17.79 -3.18
CA GLY A 104 -14.35 -18.38 -1.85
C GLY A 104 -12.91 -18.47 -1.33
N ARG A 105 -11.89 -18.25 -2.17
CA ARG A 105 -10.48 -18.22 -1.73
C ARG A 105 -10.13 -16.85 -1.14
N MET A 106 -9.10 -16.77 -0.31
CA MET A 106 -8.64 -15.51 0.27
C MET A 106 -8.09 -14.57 -0.81
N LYS A 107 -8.52 -13.30 -0.80
CA LYS A 107 -8.12 -12.32 -1.82
C LYS A 107 -6.60 -12.15 -1.89
N VAL A 108 -5.96 -12.05 -0.71
CA VAL A 108 -4.50 -11.90 -0.62
C VAL A 108 -3.74 -13.09 -1.17
N ASP A 109 -4.24 -14.31 -0.99
CA ASP A 109 -3.56 -15.52 -1.49
C ASP A 109 -3.67 -15.61 -3.02
N VAL A 110 -4.88 -15.39 -3.57
CA VAL A 110 -5.10 -15.41 -5.03
C VAL A 110 -4.25 -14.33 -5.71
N MET A 111 -4.18 -13.13 -5.13
CA MET A 111 -3.28 -12.10 -5.64
C MET A 111 -1.82 -12.49 -5.47
N ALA A 112 -1.41 -13.01 -4.32
CA ALA A 112 -0.01 -13.39 -4.11
C ALA A 112 0.48 -14.44 -5.12
N GLU A 113 -0.33 -15.46 -5.40
CA GLU A 113 -0.06 -16.44 -6.47
C GLU A 113 0.10 -15.76 -7.82
N ARG A 114 -0.84 -14.88 -8.19
CA ARG A 114 -0.78 -14.13 -9.43
C ARG A 114 0.48 -13.27 -9.55
N LEU A 115 0.84 -12.54 -8.50
CA LEU A 115 2.01 -11.66 -8.51
C LEU A 115 3.32 -12.46 -8.62
N ARG A 116 3.42 -13.64 -7.99
CA ARG A 116 4.57 -14.54 -8.15
C ARG A 116 4.71 -15.07 -9.58
N LEU A 117 3.61 -15.29 -10.30
CA LEU A 117 3.65 -15.64 -11.73
C LEU A 117 4.20 -14.49 -12.59
N ILE A 118 3.97 -13.24 -12.19
CA ILE A 118 4.43 -12.04 -12.90
C ILE A 118 5.90 -11.75 -12.60
N HIS A 119 6.28 -11.77 -11.33
CA HIS A 119 7.62 -11.44 -10.83
C HIS A 119 8.09 -12.54 -9.86
N PRO A 120 8.65 -13.66 -10.37
CA PRO A 120 9.01 -14.85 -9.58
C PRO A 120 10.06 -14.62 -8.49
N THR A 121 10.92 -13.64 -8.67
CA THR A 121 11.97 -13.24 -7.74
C THR A 121 11.48 -12.26 -6.67
N ALA A 122 10.27 -11.68 -6.82
CA ALA A 122 9.73 -10.76 -5.83
C ALA A 122 9.24 -11.51 -4.58
N LYS A 123 9.48 -10.92 -3.42
CA LYS A 123 9.00 -11.40 -2.13
C LYS A 123 7.55 -10.93 -1.94
N ILE A 124 6.60 -11.85 -2.16
CA ILE A 124 5.18 -11.55 -1.98
C ILE A 124 4.67 -12.18 -0.68
N ARG A 125 4.26 -11.35 0.28
CA ARG A 125 3.74 -11.75 1.59
C ARG A 125 2.23 -11.47 1.69
N PRO A 126 1.34 -12.47 1.57
CA PRO A 126 -0.06 -12.30 1.91
C PRO A 126 -0.25 -12.30 3.44
N MET A 127 -1.08 -11.39 3.94
CA MET A 127 -1.52 -11.29 5.32
C MET A 127 -3.04 -11.27 5.36
N GLN A 128 -3.63 -12.35 5.87
CA GLN A 128 -5.07 -12.56 6.00
C GLN A 128 -5.63 -11.84 7.22
N GLU A 129 -5.39 -10.54 7.31
CA GLU A 129 -5.62 -9.73 8.50
C GLU A 129 -6.52 -8.53 8.19
N ILE A 130 -7.36 -8.18 9.16
CA ILE A 130 -8.11 -6.91 9.11
C ILE A 130 -7.21 -5.81 9.67
N TYR A 131 -6.99 -4.75 8.89
CA TYR A 131 -6.26 -3.59 9.42
C TYR A 131 -7.14 -2.80 10.41
N GLY A 132 -6.60 -2.53 11.58
CA GLY A 132 -7.24 -1.70 12.60
C GLY A 132 -6.29 -1.41 13.76
N ARG A 133 -6.78 -0.74 14.80
CA ARG A 133 -5.96 -0.36 15.97
C ARG A 133 -5.27 -1.55 16.64
N ALA A 134 -5.95 -2.68 16.73
CA ALA A 134 -5.43 -3.87 17.40
C ALA A 134 -4.33 -4.60 16.59
N SER A 135 -4.38 -4.51 15.26
CA SER A 135 -3.47 -5.23 14.35
C SER A 135 -2.39 -4.34 13.75
N SER A 136 -2.52 -3.01 13.86
CA SER A 136 -1.62 -2.05 13.20
C SER A 136 -0.16 -2.22 13.60
N GLU A 137 0.12 -2.52 14.87
CA GLU A 137 1.49 -2.70 15.34
C GLU A 137 2.16 -3.90 14.66
N ALA A 138 1.46 -5.03 14.58
CA ALA A 138 1.97 -6.22 13.91
C ALA A 138 2.12 -6.00 12.40
N ILE A 139 1.12 -5.38 11.75
CA ILE A 139 1.13 -5.13 10.30
C ILE A 139 2.24 -4.13 9.92
N LEU A 140 2.45 -3.08 10.73
CA LEU A 140 3.44 -2.02 10.53
C LEU A 140 4.77 -2.29 11.25
N SER A 141 5.03 -3.54 11.64
CA SER A 141 6.27 -3.93 12.32
C SER A 141 7.48 -3.99 11.37
N GLU A 142 7.24 -4.24 10.08
CA GLU A 142 8.26 -4.22 9.05
C GLU A 142 8.53 -2.81 8.55
N LYS A 143 9.74 -2.60 8.00
CA LYS A 143 10.08 -1.35 7.34
C LYS A 143 9.53 -1.36 5.92
N TYR A 144 8.49 -0.59 5.68
CA TYR A 144 7.98 -0.33 4.33
C TYR A 144 8.59 0.95 3.77
N ASP A 145 8.99 0.88 2.50
CA ASP A 145 9.41 2.03 1.72
C ASP A 145 8.22 2.89 1.27
N TYR A 146 7.03 2.29 1.19
CA TYR A 146 5.79 2.99 0.88
C TYR A 146 4.57 2.17 1.30
N VAL A 147 3.47 2.86 1.57
CA VAL A 147 2.16 2.26 1.85
C VAL A 147 1.12 2.75 0.84
N ILE A 148 0.35 1.83 0.28
CA ILE A 148 -0.89 2.14 -0.45
C ILE A 148 -2.07 1.84 0.46
N ASP A 149 -2.81 2.87 0.83
CA ASP A 149 -4.09 2.76 1.52
C ASP A 149 -5.25 2.67 0.53
N ALA A 150 -5.77 1.45 0.36
CA ALA A 150 -6.95 1.13 -0.44
C ALA A 150 -8.09 0.54 0.42
N ILE A 151 -8.13 0.87 1.72
CA ILE A 151 -9.19 0.45 2.66
C ILE A 151 -10.52 1.15 2.32
N ASP A 152 -11.64 0.47 2.50
CA ASP A 152 -12.99 1.04 2.39
C ASP A 152 -13.57 1.48 3.76
N ALA A 153 -13.25 0.76 4.82
CA ALA A 153 -13.65 1.09 6.19
C ALA A 153 -13.02 2.41 6.69
N ILE A 154 -13.88 3.42 6.89
CA ILE A 154 -13.45 4.79 7.24
C ILE A 154 -12.58 4.83 8.51
N SER A 155 -12.97 4.16 9.60
CA SER A 155 -12.20 4.19 10.86
C SER A 155 -10.81 3.58 10.72
N ALA A 156 -10.68 2.49 9.97
CA ALA A 156 -9.39 1.83 9.71
C ALA A 156 -8.51 2.69 8.79
N LYS A 157 -9.09 3.31 7.75
CA LYS A 157 -8.41 4.25 6.86
C LYS A 157 -7.82 5.45 7.62
N ILE A 158 -8.63 6.11 8.45
CA ILE A 158 -8.19 7.26 9.26
C ILE A 158 -7.05 6.84 10.18
N HIS A 159 -7.19 5.68 10.83
CA HIS A 159 -6.14 5.14 11.69
C HIS A 159 -4.83 4.92 10.91
N LEU A 160 -4.88 4.28 9.74
CA LEU A 160 -3.70 4.06 8.90
C LEU A 160 -3.01 5.36 8.52
N ILE A 161 -3.77 6.34 8.04
CA ILE A 161 -3.22 7.65 7.64
C ILE A 161 -2.51 8.32 8.83
N ALA A 162 -3.18 8.39 9.97
CA ALA A 162 -2.62 9.02 11.16
C ALA A 162 -1.35 8.30 11.66
N THR A 163 -1.39 6.96 11.73
CA THR A 163 -0.23 6.16 12.16
C THR A 163 0.94 6.30 11.20
N CYS A 164 0.70 6.32 9.88
CA CYS A 164 1.77 6.52 8.90
C CYS A 164 2.40 7.91 9.01
N ILE A 165 1.59 8.97 9.21
CA ILE A 165 2.10 10.33 9.45
C ILE A 165 2.96 10.36 10.73
N GLU A 166 2.44 9.84 11.83
CA GLU A 166 3.13 9.80 13.13
C GLU A 166 4.47 9.05 13.04
N ARG A 167 4.48 7.89 12.37
CA ARG A 167 5.67 7.05 12.19
C ARG A 167 6.57 7.50 11.03
N LYS A 168 6.16 8.53 10.29
CA LYS A 168 6.85 9.02 9.07
C LYS A 168 7.04 7.91 8.04
N ILE A 169 6.02 7.06 7.89
CA ILE A 169 5.95 6.04 6.84
C ILE A 169 5.28 6.69 5.63
N PRO A 170 5.94 6.74 4.47
CA PRO A 170 5.36 7.31 3.26
C PRO A 170 4.10 6.56 2.85
N LEU A 171 3.05 7.31 2.52
CA LEU A 171 1.81 6.70 2.04
C LEU A 171 1.17 7.49 0.90
N VAL A 172 0.42 6.76 0.08
CA VAL A 172 -0.60 7.30 -0.81
C VAL A 172 -1.95 6.74 -0.39
N SER A 173 -2.94 7.60 -0.23
CA SER A 173 -4.30 7.19 0.14
C SER A 173 -5.23 7.26 -1.07
N VAL A 174 -6.16 6.32 -1.15
CA VAL A 174 -7.16 6.27 -2.22
C VAL A 174 -8.55 6.50 -1.66
N MET A 175 -9.31 7.39 -2.32
CA MET A 175 -10.66 7.80 -1.93
C MET A 175 -11.74 7.06 -2.73
N GLY A 176 -12.97 7.57 -2.77
CA GLY A 176 -14.15 6.81 -3.22
C GLY A 176 -14.16 6.54 -4.72
N ALA A 177 -13.71 5.38 -5.18
CA ALA A 177 -13.71 5.04 -6.61
C ALA A 177 -15.08 4.57 -7.16
N ALA A 178 -16.07 4.35 -6.28
CA ALA A 178 -17.43 3.97 -6.67
C ALA A 178 -18.25 5.18 -7.18
N ALA A 179 -19.41 4.90 -7.77
CA ALA A 179 -20.35 5.91 -8.27
C ALA A 179 -19.75 6.83 -9.35
N ARG A 180 -18.77 6.35 -10.12
CA ARG A 180 -17.99 7.15 -11.08
C ARG A 180 -17.84 6.39 -12.40
N MET A 181 -17.74 7.12 -13.51
CA MET A 181 -17.75 6.61 -14.87
C MET A 181 -16.60 7.13 -15.74
N ASP A 182 -15.98 8.28 -15.41
CA ASP A 182 -14.94 8.86 -16.25
C ASP A 182 -13.54 8.68 -15.62
N PRO A 183 -12.74 7.70 -16.08
CA PRO A 183 -11.39 7.49 -15.56
C PRO A 183 -10.44 8.65 -15.89
N THR A 184 -10.77 9.51 -16.86
CA THR A 184 -9.92 10.67 -17.23
C THR A 184 -10.01 11.80 -16.21
N LEU A 185 -10.96 11.75 -15.27
CA LEU A 185 -11.15 12.72 -14.19
C LEU A 185 -10.43 12.33 -12.88
N VAL A 186 -9.68 11.22 -12.89
CA VAL A 186 -8.82 10.84 -11.76
C VAL A 186 -7.66 11.80 -11.60
N ARG A 187 -7.40 12.24 -10.37
CA ARG A 187 -6.36 13.22 -10.00
C ARG A 187 -5.60 12.76 -8.76
N VAL A 188 -4.43 13.35 -8.57
CA VAL A 188 -3.64 13.25 -7.34
C VAL A 188 -3.43 14.65 -6.79
N ALA A 189 -3.76 14.86 -5.54
CA ALA A 189 -3.49 16.10 -4.80
C ALA A 189 -3.17 15.75 -3.34
N ASP A 190 -2.80 16.74 -2.51
CA ASP A 190 -2.77 16.52 -1.08
C ASP A 190 -4.17 16.18 -0.55
N LEU A 191 -4.24 15.35 0.49
CA LEU A 191 -5.50 14.96 1.12
C LEU A 191 -6.38 16.17 1.46
N MET A 192 -5.79 17.27 1.93
CA MET A 192 -6.50 18.49 2.33
C MET A 192 -7.05 19.30 1.15
N GLU A 193 -6.64 19.00 -0.07
CA GLU A 193 -7.04 19.70 -1.30
C GLU A 193 -8.08 18.92 -2.12
N THR A 194 -8.45 17.72 -1.68
CA THR A 194 -9.45 16.90 -2.37
C THR A 194 -10.86 17.50 -2.31
N TYR A 195 -11.61 17.40 -3.41
CA TYR A 195 -12.98 17.91 -3.56
C TYR A 195 -13.83 16.93 -4.39
N ASN A 196 -15.16 17.11 -4.41
CA ASN A 196 -16.12 16.22 -5.08
C ASN A 196 -16.04 14.74 -4.67
N ASP A 197 -15.54 14.46 -3.47
CA ASP A 197 -15.39 13.11 -2.92
C ASP A 197 -15.93 13.05 -1.48
N PRO A 198 -17.10 12.43 -1.24
CA PRO A 198 -17.68 12.31 0.09
C PRO A 198 -16.81 11.53 1.08
N LEU A 199 -16.10 10.49 0.61
CA LEU A 199 -15.19 9.73 1.46
C LEU A 199 -14.04 10.62 1.91
N ALA A 200 -13.43 11.35 0.99
CA ALA A 200 -12.35 12.29 1.32
C ALA A 200 -12.82 13.37 2.31
N ALA A 201 -14.02 13.92 2.13
CA ALA A 201 -14.59 14.90 3.05
C ALA A 201 -14.75 14.34 4.48
N MET A 202 -15.26 13.10 4.61
CA MET A 202 -15.37 12.42 5.90
C MET A 202 -14.00 12.13 6.54
N VAL A 203 -13.04 11.66 5.74
CA VAL A 203 -11.66 11.39 6.20
C VAL A 203 -11.01 12.67 6.73
N ARG A 204 -11.06 13.77 5.98
CA ARG A 204 -10.53 15.07 6.44
C ARG A 204 -11.20 15.54 7.73
N LYS A 205 -12.54 15.42 7.81
CA LYS A 205 -13.30 15.82 9.00
C LYS A 205 -12.86 15.03 10.23
N ARG A 206 -12.75 13.70 10.11
CA ARG A 206 -12.40 12.85 11.25
C ARG A 206 -10.92 12.93 11.62
N LEU A 207 -10.01 13.08 10.67
CA LEU A 207 -8.59 13.33 10.96
C LEU A 207 -8.40 14.62 11.78
N ARG A 208 -9.15 15.68 11.44
CA ARG A 208 -9.21 16.91 12.25
C ARG A 208 -9.73 16.66 13.66
N GLN A 209 -10.84 15.94 13.78
CA GLN A 209 -11.52 15.73 15.07
C GLN A 209 -10.77 14.79 16.01
N GLU A 210 -10.16 13.73 15.47
CA GLU A 210 -9.56 12.64 16.26
C GLU A 210 -8.05 12.80 16.44
N TYR A 211 -7.36 13.48 15.52
CA TYR A 211 -5.89 13.57 15.52
C TYR A 211 -5.36 15.01 15.43
N GLY A 212 -6.25 16.01 15.43
CA GLY A 212 -5.86 17.42 15.28
C GLY A 212 -5.24 17.75 13.92
N LEU A 213 -5.33 16.84 12.94
CA LEU A 213 -4.74 17.03 11.62
C LEU A 213 -5.60 17.99 10.80
N THR A 214 -5.18 19.24 10.76
CA THR A 214 -5.84 20.33 10.04
C THR A 214 -4.93 20.95 9.00
N ARG A 215 -5.53 21.66 8.04
CA ARG A 215 -4.84 22.69 7.26
C ARG A 215 -4.61 23.91 8.15
N GLU A 216 -3.70 23.81 9.11
CA GLU A 216 -3.29 24.97 9.91
C GLU A 216 -2.27 25.80 9.10
N LYS A 217 -2.45 27.12 9.08
CA LYS A 217 -1.54 28.10 8.43
C LYS A 217 -1.17 27.84 6.96
N GLY A 218 -2.00 27.09 6.23
CA GLY A 218 -1.75 26.80 4.81
C GLY A 218 -0.79 25.64 4.55
N GLU A 219 -0.33 24.93 5.59
CA GLU A 219 0.51 23.76 5.44
C GLU A 219 -0.33 22.52 5.09
N LEU A 220 0.14 21.78 4.07
CA LEU A 220 -0.45 20.53 3.60
C LEU A 220 -0.03 19.39 4.53
N VAL A 221 -0.88 18.36 4.69
CA VAL A 221 -0.50 17.18 5.52
C VAL A 221 0.54 16.29 4.85
N GLY A 222 0.84 16.54 3.57
CA GLY A 222 1.84 15.81 2.81
C GLY A 222 1.41 14.39 2.46
N VAL A 223 0.10 14.15 2.34
CA VAL A 223 -0.46 12.83 2.01
C VAL A 223 -1.01 12.86 0.58
N PRO A 224 -0.23 12.40 -0.42
CA PRO A 224 -0.73 12.20 -1.77
C PRO A 224 -2.02 11.36 -1.74
N THR A 225 -3.06 11.87 -2.38
CA THR A 225 -4.38 11.26 -2.36
C THR A 225 -4.92 11.14 -3.77
N VAL A 226 -5.30 9.92 -4.14
CA VAL A 226 -5.98 9.61 -5.41
C VAL A 226 -7.49 9.77 -5.23
N PHE A 227 -8.09 10.64 -6.03
CA PHE A 227 -9.53 10.91 -6.05
C PHE A 227 -9.97 11.24 -7.48
N SER A 228 -11.27 11.34 -7.73
CA SER A 228 -11.79 11.89 -8.99
C SER A 228 -12.54 13.19 -8.73
N ILE A 229 -12.43 14.12 -9.68
CA ILE A 229 -13.17 15.37 -9.67
C ILE A 229 -14.62 15.19 -10.20
N GLU A 230 -14.92 14.00 -10.73
CA GLU A 230 -16.27 13.57 -11.10
C GLU A 230 -17.18 13.47 -9.85
N PRO A 231 -18.31 14.19 -9.81
CA PRO A 231 -19.31 14.02 -8.77
C PRO A 231 -19.86 12.58 -8.76
N PRO A 232 -20.10 11.98 -7.58
CA PRO A 232 -20.64 10.62 -7.50
C PRO A 232 -22.08 10.56 -8.03
N THR A 233 -22.35 9.60 -8.92
CA THR A 233 -23.65 9.32 -9.50
C THR A 233 -24.49 8.41 -8.58
N PRO A 234 -25.75 8.77 -8.27
CA PRO A 234 -26.65 7.89 -7.53
C PRO A 234 -26.84 6.51 -8.20
N PRO A 235 -26.99 5.43 -7.43
CA PRO A 235 -27.20 4.11 -8.01
C PRO A 235 -28.54 4.04 -8.74
N SER A 236 -28.55 3.41 -9.92
CA SER A 236 -29.78 2.98 -10.58
C SER A 236 -30.27 1.67 -9.95
N VAL A 237 -31.59 1.45 -9.95
CA VAL A 237 -32.19 0.20 -9.45
C VAL A 237 -32.31 -0.79 -10.61
N PRO A 238 -31.63 -1.94 -10.59
CA PRO A 238 -31.81 -2.99 -11.59
C PRO A 238 -33.26 -3.49 -11.59
N SER A 239 -33.77 -3.85 -12.77
CA SER A 239 -35.15 -4.31 -12.93
C SER A 239 -35.49 -5.57 -12.12
N TYR A 240 -34.50 -6.43 -11.88
CA TYR A 240 -34.64 -7.67 -11.10
C TYR A 240 -34.61 -7.48 -9.58
N ASP A 241 -34.19 -6.30 -9.10
CA ASP A 241 -34.16 -5.98 -7.67
C ASP A 241 -35.54 -5.53 -7.18
N HIS A 242 -36.46 -5.11 -8.07
CA HIS A 242 -37.82 -4.63 -7.73
C HIS A 242 -37.87 -3.63 -6.57
N GLY A 243 -36.80 -2.84 -6.35
CA GLY A 243 -36.70 -1.92 -5.21
C GLY A 243 -36.41 -2.58 -3.85
N SER A 244 -36.22 -3.90 -3.79
CA SER A 244 -35.87 -4.64 -2.57
C SER A 244 -34.40 -4.49 -2.12
N GLY A 245 -33.58 -3.81 -2.93
CA GLY A 245 -32.15 -3.63 -2.68
C GLY A 245 -31.32 -4.86 -3.07
N PHE A 246 -30.00 -4.77 -2.90
CA PHE A 246 -29.08 -5.87 -3.16
C PHE A 246 -29.37 -7.04 -2.23
N ARG A 247 -29.58 -8.23 -2.82
CA ARG A 247 -29.61 -9.49 -2.07
C ARG A 247 -28.21 -10.06 -2.02
N CYS A 248 -27.67 -10.25 -0.81
CA CYS A 248 -26.37 -10.87 -0.64
C CYS A 248 -26.35 -12.29 -1.23
N VAL A 249 -25.37 -12.57 -2.08
CA VAL A 249 -25.12 -13.90 -2.68
C VAL A 249 -23.77 -14.48 -2.24
N CYS A 250 -23.18 -13.96 -1.17
CA CYS A 250 -21.86 -14.35 -0.70
C CYS A 250 -21.87 -15.78 -0.12
N PRO A 251 -20.84 -16.60 -0.37
CA PRO A 251 -20.76 -17.98 0.13
C PRO A 251 -20.78 -18.11 1.66
N GLY A 252 -20.36 -17.06 2.39
CA GLY A 252 -20.26 -17.08 3.86
C GLY A 252 -21.56 -16.88 4.62
N GLY A 253 -22.70 -16.67 3.94
CA GLY A 253 -23.99 -16.41 4.59
C GLY A 253 -23.96 -15.27 5.61
N LYS A 254 -24.95 -15.24 6.52
CA LYS A 254 -25.07 -14.26 7.62
C LYS A 254 -24.01 -14.42 8.73
N GLU A 255 -23.17 -15.45 8.65
CA GLU A 255 -22.13 -15.77 9.64
C GLU A 255 -20.73 -15.32 9.21
N GLY A 256 -20.58 -14.85 7.97
CA GLY A 256 -19.35 -14.22 7.49
C GLY A 256 -19.11 -12.86 8.17
N ARG A 257 -17.86 -12.55 8.52
CA ARG A 257 -17.42 -11.31 9.22
C ARG A 257 -17.72 -9.98 8.49
N ALA A 258 -18.48 -9.99 7.40
CA ALA A 258 -18.91 -8.80 6.67
C ALA A 258 -20.38 -8.96 6.23
N ASP A 259 -21.30 -8.54 7.08
CA ASP A 259 -22.73 -8.57 6.79
C ASP A 259 -23.07 -7.59 5.65
N CYS A 260 -23.39 -8.16 4.48
CA CYS A 260 -23.78 -7.38 3.30
C CYS A 260 -25.28 -7.05 3.31
N ASP A 261 -26.10 -7.69 4.15
CA ASP A 261 -27.56 -7.49 4.21
C ASP A 261 -27.95 -6.16 4.87
N HIS A 262 -27.00 -5.48 5.54
CA HIS A 262 -27.24 -4.22 6.24
C HIS A 262 -26.58 -3.00 5.59
N ARG A 263 -26.05 -3.14 4.36
CA ARG A 263 -25.52 -1.99 3.61
C ARG A 263 -26.68 -1.09 3.17
N GLN A 264 -26.80 0.08 3.81
CA GLN A 264 -27.85 1.07 3.52
C GLN A 264 -27.83 1.59 2.07
N ARG A 265 -26.69 1.51 1.38
CA ARG A 265 -26.52 1.95 0.00
C ARG A 265 -25.42 1.16 -0.69
N ILE A 266 -25.68 0.68 -1.90
CA ILE A 266 -24.71 -0.02 -2.74
C ILE A 266 -24.55 0.77 -4.02
N ASP A 267 -23.40 1.42 -4.15
CA ASP A 267 -23.08 2.22 -5.32
C ASP A 267 -22.60 1.35 -6.48
N GLY A 268 -22.95 1.77 -7.70
CA GLY A 268 -22.41 1.20 -8.92
C GLY A 268 -20.89 1.38 -9.00
N THR A 269 -20.22 0.45 -9.65
CA THR A 269 -18.76 0.46 -9.81
C THR A 269 -18.38 -0.03 -11.19
N ALA A 270 -17.31 0.53 -11.75
CA ALA A 270 -16.76 0.13 -13.03
C ALA A 270 -15.26 -0.17 -12.89
N SER A 271 -14.83 -1.32 -13.42
CA SER A 271 -13.43 -1.77 -13.34
C SER A 271 -12.43 -0.78 -13.94
N PHE A 272 -12.80 -0.08 -15.01
CA PHE A 272 -11.93 0.92 -15.62
C PHE A 272 -11.71 2.14 -14.72
N VAL A 273 -12.66 2.50 -13.84
CA VAL A 273 -12.46 3.56 -12.85
C VAL A 273 -11.65 3.05 -11.68
N THR A 274 -12.10 1.98 -11.01
CA THR A 274 -11.41 1.49 -9.80
C THR A 274 -9.99 1.01 -10.13
N GLY A 275 -9.80 0.41 -11.31
CA GLY A 275 -8.50 0.05 -11.84
C GLY A 275 -7.63 1.28 -12.09
N THR A 276 -8.16 2.34 -12.72
CA THR A 276 -7.41 3.59 -12.90
C THR A 276 -6.97 4.17 -11.56
N PHE A 277 -7.82 4.19 -10.53
CA PHE A 277 -7.42 4.63 -9.19
C PHE A 277 -6.23 3.81 -8.65
N GLY A 278 -6.26 2.48 -8.81
CA GLY A 278 -5.16 1.60 -8.41
C GLY A 278 -3.87 1.85 -9.21
N LEU A 279 -3.98 2.01 -10.53
CA LEU A 279 -2.85 2.34 -11.41
C LEU A 279 -2.25 3.71 -11.07
N THR A 280 -3.08 4.71 -10.77
CA THR A 280 -2.64 6.04 -10.35
C THR A 280 -1.93 5.98 -9.00
N ALA A 281 -2.44 5.21 -8.02
CA ALA A 281 -1.76 5.02 -6.74
C ALA A 281 -0.38 4.37 -6.92
N ALA A 282 -0.30 3.29 -7.71
CA ALA A 282 0.97 2.65 -8.03
C ALA A 282 1.94 3.61 -8.74
N SER A 283 1.46 4.48 -9.63
CA SER A 283 2.30 5.47 -10.30
C SER A 283 2.87 6.53 -9.34
N VAL A 284 2.12 6.91 -8.30
CA VAL A 284 2.65 7.77 -7.22
C VAL A 284 3.79 7.07 -6.52
N VAL A 285 3.58 5.81 -6.10
CA VAL A 285 4.61 5.02 -5.42
C VAL A 285 5.86 4.86 -6.29
N VAL A 286 5.71 4.37 -7.51
CA VAL A 286 6.85 4.13 -8.42
C VAL A 286 7.64 5.41 -8.65
N ARG A 287 6.99 6.53 -8.97
CA ARG A 287 7.68 7.82 -9.17
C ARG A 287 8.43 8.27 -7.92
N LYS A 288 7.84 8.11 -6.73
CA LYS A 288 8.50 8.46 -5.48
C LYS A 288 9.69 7.55 -5.16
N LEU A 289 9.60 6.25 -5.45
CA LEU A 289 10.67 5.31 -5.18
C LEU A 289 11.89 5.50 -6.12
N ILE A 290 11.65 5.92 -7.37
CA ILE A 290 12.74 6.15 -8.33
C ILE A 290 13.34 7.55 -8.25
N ASP A 291 12.67 8.51 -7.61
CA ASP A 291 13.12 9.89 -7.45
C ASP A 291 14.23 10.02 -6.38
N GLU A 292 15.36 10.62 -6.75
CA GLU A 292 16.52 10.82 -5.87
C GLU A 292 16.25 11.84 -4.77
N GLU A 293 15.55 12.92 -5.09
CA GLU A 293 15.30 14.02 -4.16
C GLU A 293 14.35 13.58 -3.05
N PHE A 294 13.35 12.77 -3.41
CA PHE A 294 12.44 12.15 -2.44
C PHE A 294 13.20 11.29 -1.41
N ARG A 295 14.14 10.46 -1.87
CA ARG A 295 14.96 9.61 -0.99
C ARG A 295 15.98 10.39 -0.17
N ALA A 296 16.53 11.48 -0.72
CA ALA A 296 17.43 12.36 0.01
C ALA A 296 16.70 13.04 1.19
N ALA A 297 15.48 13.55 0.97
CA ALA A 297 14.65 14.13 2.02
C ALA A 297 14.28 13.13 3.13
N GLU A 298 14.01 11.86 2.78
CA GLU A 298 13.77 10.78 3.76
C GLU A 298 15.02 10.43 4.58
N ARG A 299 16.20 10.37 3.95
CA ARG A 299 17.46 10.08 4.66
C ARG A 299 17.82 11.20 5.63
N MET A 300 17.61 12.46 5.24
CA MET A 300 17.84 13.62 6.10
C MET A 300 16.90 13.62 7.30
N THR A 301 15.60 13.41 7.09
CA THR A 301 14.62 13.32 8.20
C THR A 301 14.92 12.14 9.13
N GLY A 302 15.31 10.97 8.60
CA GLY A 302 15.73 9.81 9.40
C GLY A 302 17.01 10.03 10.20
N SER A 303 17.98 10.77 9.65
CA SER A 303 19.22 11.15 10.35
C SER A 303 18.97 12.12 11.50
N THR A 304 18.13 13.14 11.27
CA THR A 304 17.76 14.13 12.30
C THR A 304 17.05 13.47 13.48
N ILE A 305 16.13 12.53 13.22
CA ILE A 305 15.44 11.78 14.27
C ILE A 305 16.41 10.91 15.08
N ARG A 306 17.41 10.31 14.43
CA ARG A 306 18.43 9.51 15.11
C ARG A 306 19.28 10.39 16.02
N SER A 307 19.71 11.58 15.55
CA SER A 307 20.44 12.54 16.37
C SER A 307 19.61 13.10 17.54
N GLU A 308 18.31 13.34 17.36
CA GLU A 308 17.41 13.80 18.44
C GLU A 308 17.19 12.72 19.49
N LYS A 309 17.04 11.45 19.08
CA LYS A 309 16.94 10.31 20.01
C LYS A 309 18.24 10.07 20.76
N ASP A 310 19.39 10.22 20.11
CA ASP A 310 20.70 10.09 20.75
C ASP A 310 20.95 11.24 21.74
N ALA A 311 20.52 12.47 21.41
CA ALA A 311 20.57 13.62 22.31
C ALA A 311 19.67 13.42 23.55
N GLN A 312 18.43 12.98 23.36
CA GLN A 312 17.50 12.67 24.47
C GLN A 312 17.99 11.49 25.32
N ALA A 313 18.60 10.47 24.71
CA ALA A 313 19.19 9.36 25.45
C ALA A 313 20.40 9.80 26.29
N LYS A 314 21.22 10.73 25.77
CA LYS A 314 22.35 11.32 26.49
C LYS A 314 21.88 12.20 27.65
N GLU A 315 20.84 13.00 27.46
CA GLU A 315 20.25 13.84 28.50
C GLU A 315 19.62 13.01 29.62
N ARG A 316 18.91 11.92 29.29
CA ARG A 316 18.38 10.95 30.26
C ARG A 316 19.47 10.21 31.05
N ARG A 317 20.64 9.97 30.45
CA ARG A 317 21.79 9.41 31.14
C ARG A 317 22.42 10.42 32.09
N LEU A 318 22.51 11.69 31.67
CA LEU A 318 23.04 12.78 32.48
C LEU A 318 22.14 13.08 33.68
N SER A 319 20.81 13.12 33.50
CA SER A 319 19.86 13.33 34.60
C SER A 319 19.91 12.19 35.62
N ARG A 320 19.97 10.92 35.16
CA ARG A 320 20.15 9.76 36.06
C ARG A 320 21.47 9.79 36.83
N ALA A 321 22.56 10.25 36.21
CA ALA A 321 23.84 10.41 36.89
C ALA A 321 23.77 11.50 37.97
N LEU A 322 23.11 12.62 37.68
CA LEU A 322 22.90 13.71 38.64
C LEU A 322 22.01 13.26 39.82
N ASP A 323 20.92 12.54 39.57
CA ASP A 323 20.04 12.00 40.62
C ASP A 323 20.77 10.96 41.50
N SER A 324 21.62 10.11 40.93
CA SER A 324 22.45 9.17 41.70
C SER A 324 23.46 9.89 42.60
N SER A 325 24.05 10.99 42.12
CA SER A 325 25.02 11.80 42.88
C SER A 325 24.37 12.67 43.97
N ALA A 326 23.06 12.91 43.88
CA ALA A 326 22.27 13.59 44.91
C ALA A 326 21.86 12.61 46.02
N SER A 327 21.49 11.38 45.64
CA SER A 327 21.18 10.29 46.57
C SER A 327 22.37 9.86 47.44
N GLU A 328 23.60 9.93 46.92
CA GLU A 328 24.81 9.61 47.71
C GLU A 328 25.18 10.72 48.70
N ARG A 329 24.80 11.98 48.44
CA ARG A 329 25.05 13.10 49.35
C ARG A 329 24.06 13.18 50.51
N THR A 330 22.83 12.70 50.32
CA THR A 330 21.83 12.64 51.41
C THR A 330 22.09 11.47 52.36
N ALA A 331 22.66 10.36 51.89
CA ALA A 331 23.02 9.22 52.75
C ALA A 331 24.24 9.49 53.66
N GLY A 332 25.06 10.51 53.37
CA GLY A 332 26.24 10.87 54.18
C GLY A 332 25.96 11.82 55.35
N ALA A 333 24.74 12.36 55.48
CA ALA A 333 24.42 13.41 56.47
C ALA A 333 23.71 12.90 57.74
N GLU A 334 23.33 11.61 57.81
CA GLU A 334 22.70 11.00 58.98
C GLU A 334 23.64 10.01 59.69
N SER A 335 24.78 10.49 60.20
CA SER A 335 25.56 9.70 61.19
C SER A 335 26.48 10.56 62.04
N VAL A 336 25.98 11.67 62.60
CA VAL A 336 26.66 12.30 63.75
C VAL A 336 25.63 12.84 64.73
N SER A 337 25.40 12.11 65.82
CA SER A 337 24.93 12.66 67.09
C SER A 337 25.53 11.79 68.21
N PRO A 338 26.11 12.38 69.27
CA PRO A 338 26.55 11.64 70.44
C PRO A 338 25.37 11.15 71.31
#